data_AF-A0A661VHZ0-F1
#
_entry.id   AF-A0A661VHZ0-F1
#
_cell.length_a   1.000
_cell.length_b   1.000
_cell.length_c   1.000
_cell.angle_alpha   90.00
_cell.angle_beta   90.00
_cell.angle_gamma   90.00
#
_symmetry.space_group_name_H-M   'P 1'
#
loop_
_entity.id
_entity.type
_entity.pdbx_description
1 polymer ?
#
loop_
_entity_poly.entity_id
_entity_poly.type
_entity_poly.pdbx_seq_one_letter_code
_entity_poly.pdbx_strand_id
1 'polypeptide(L)'
;IQTGINEPRYVSIAGVRKAARKELKVFDLEGMGLKAEEVGEAGSKARLKRLFPPPITKEIEMLPSEPEEAASKLIQILKEKGGLI
;
A
#
# COMPACT_ATOMS: atom_id res chain seq x y z
N ILE A 1 6.16 9.45 -8.90
CA ILE A 1 7.08 9.74 -7.76
C ILE A 1 7.18 8.46 -6.94
N GLN A 2 8.39 8.02 -6.64
CA GLN A 2 8.65 6.75 -5.94
C GLN A 2 8.69 6.98 -4.42
N THR A 3 8.18 6.03 -3.63
CA THR A 3 8.32 6.05 -2.18
C THR A 3 9.80 6.02 -1.78
N GLY A 4 10.22 6.86 -0.83
CA GLY A 4 11.61 6.94 -0.36
C GLY A 4 12.47 8.00 -1.06
N ILE A 5 11.95 8.74 -2.05
CA ILE A 5 12.66 9.87 -2.65
C ILE A 5 12.78 11.08 -1.70
N ASN A 6 11.84 11.22 -0.77
CA ASN A 6 11.82 12.28 0.24
C ASN A 6 11.02 11.85 1.48
N GLU A 7 11.15 12.63 2.55
CA GLU A 7 10.35 12.49 3.76
C GLU A 7 9.23 13.54 3.77
N PRO A 8 7.95 13.11 3.77
CA PRO A 8 6.84 14.04 3.91
C PRO A 8 6.90 14.77 5.26
N ARG A 9 6.90 16.10 5.22
CA ARG A 9 6.91 16.93 6.44
C ARG A 9 5.56 16.91 7.15
N TYR A 10 5.59 17.06 8.47
CA TYR A 10 4.39 17.36 9.25
C TYR A 10 3.85 18.75 8.92
N VAL A 11 2.51 18.86 8.89
CA VAL A 11 1.81 20.12 8.66
C VAL A 11 1.64 20.89 9.97
N SER A 12 1.73 22.22 9.90
CA SER A 12 1.39 23.09 11.04
C SER A 12 -0.12 23.26 11.17
N ILE A 13 -0.59 23.60 12.38
CA ILE A 13 -2.01 23.90 12.64
C ILE A 13 -2.51 25.04 11.71
N ALA A 14 -1.69 26.07 11.49
CA ALA A 14 -2.00 27.16 10.58
C ALA A 14 -2.14 26.66 9.13
N GLY A 15 -1.28 25.73 8.70
CA GLY A 15 -1.36 25.09 7.39
C GLY A 15 -2.66 24.32 7.18
N VAL A 16 -3.07 23.54 8.18
CA VAL A 16 -4.36 22.81 8.17
C VAL A 16 -5.52 23.79 8.04
N ARG A 17 -5.55 24.86 8.84
CA ARG A 17 -6.61 25.88 8.79
C ARG A 17 -6.68 26.60 7.44
N LYS A 18 -5.54 26.90 6.83
CA LYS A 18 -5.47 27.54 5.50
C LYS A 18 -5.96 26.59 4.41
N ALA A 19 -5.56 25.32 4.44
CA ALA A 19 -5.99 24.32 3.48
C ALA A 19 -7.50 24.08 3.54
N ALA A 20 -8.07 23.99 4.75
CA ALA A 20 -9.50 23.79 4.96
C ALA A 20 -10.38 24.94 4.41
N ARG A 21 -9.84 26.15 4.31
CA ARG A 21 -10.56 27.33 3.78
C ARG A 21 -10.38 27.53 2.28
N LYS A 22 -9.46 26.79 1.65
CA LYS A 22 -9.18 26.96 0.23
C LYS A 22 -10.33 26.35 -0.56
N GLU A 23 -10.84 27.10 -1.54
CA GLU A 23 -11.84 26.58 -2.47
C GLU A 23 -11.26 25.38 -3.24
N LEU A 24 -12.00 24.28 -3.24
CA LEU A 24 -11.69 23.09 -4.01
C LEU A 24 -12.48 23.17 -5.31
N LYS A 25 -11.77 23.42 -6.41
CA LYS A 25 -12.38 23.41 -7.74
C LYS A 25 -12.73 21.96 -8.11
N VAL A 26 -14.02 21.69 -8.25
CA VAL A 26 -14.55 20.41 -8.71
C VAL A 26 -14.87 20.55 -10.20
N PHE A 27 -14.36 19.62 -11.01
CA PHE A 27 -14.67 19.53 -12.43
C PHE A 27 -15.47 18.26 -12.69
N ASP A 28 -16.45 18.35 -13.57
CA ASP A 28 -17.16 17.22 -14.13
C ASP A 28 -16.54 16.81 -15.47
N LEU A 29 -17.11 15.79 -16.13
CA LEU A 29 -16.59 15.27 -17.40
C LEU A 29 -16.60 16.33 -18.51
N GLU A 30 -17.64 17.15 -18.56
CA GLU A 30 -17.77 18.25 -19.53
C GLU A 30 -16.69 19.31 -19.29
N GLY A 31 -16.49 19.71 -18.03
CA GLY A 31 -15.42 20.63 -17.61
C GLY A 31 -14.01 20.11 -17.85
N MET A 32 -13.84 18.80 -18.10
CA MET A 32 -12.58 18.16 -18.48
C MET A 32 -12.49 17.80 -19.97
N GLY A 33 -13.55 18.01 -20.76
CA GLY A 33 -13.61 17.65 -22.18
C GLY A 33 -13.59 16.15 -22.47
N LEU A 34 -14.06 15.32 -21.53
CA LEU A 34 -14.05 13.86 -21.63
C LEU A 34 -15.45 13.32 -21.95
N LYS A 35 -15.53 12.27 -22.77
CA LYS A 35 -16.79 11.55 -23.00
C LYS A 35 -17.04 10.50 -21.93
N ALA A 36 -18.31 10.22 -21.64
CA ALA A 36 -18.70 9.18 -20.68
C ALA A 36 -18.16 7.79 -21.03
N GLU A 37 -17.98 7.51 -22.33
CA GLU A 37 -17.46 6.24 -22.86
C GLU A 37 -15.96 6.05 -22.64
N GLU A 38 -15.21 7.13 -22.38
CA GLU A 38 -13.75 7.11 -22.21
C GLU A 38 -13.32 6.91 -20.75
N VAL A 39 -14.27 6.97 -19.81
CA VAL A 39 -14.01 6.96 -18.38
C VAL A 39 -14.72 5.81 -17.67
N GLY A 40 -14.29 5.54 -16.43
CA GLY A 40 -14.89 4.52 -15.58
C GLY A 40 -14.80 3.11 -16.15
N GLU A 41 -15.81 2.29 -15.88
CA GLU A 41 -15.85 0.93 -16.39
C GLU A 41 -15.98 0.92 -17.92
N ALA A 42 -16.82 1.79 -18.50
CA ALA A 42 -17.05 1.85 -19.95
C ALA A 42 -15.74 2.03 -20.74
N GLY A 43 -14.90 2.99 -20.34
CA GLY A 43 -13.62 3.28 -20.98
C GLY A 43 -12.45 2.38 -20.57
N SER A 44 -12.63 1.53 -19.55
CA SER A 44 -11.55 0.66 -19.07
C SER A 44 -11.23 -0.45 -20.08
N LYS A 45 -9.94 -0.68 -20.35
CA LYS A 45 -9.46 -1.81 -21.17
C LYS A 45 -9.48 -3.15 -20.42
N ALA A 46 -9.74 -3.14 -19.13
CA ALA A 46 -9.80 -4.32 -18.27
C ALA A 46 -11.10 -4.36 -17.47
N ARG A 47 -11.53 -5.56 -17.08
CA ARG A 47 -12.69 -5.80 -16.21
C ARG A 47 -12.28 -6.66 -15.03
N LEU A 48 -12.63 -6.22 -13.82
CA LEU A 48 -12.44 -7.01 -12.61
C LEU A 48 -13.46 -8.16 -12.62
N LYS A 49 -12.99 -9.39 -12.77
CA LYS A 49 -13.87 -10.57 -12.76
C LYS A 49 -14.18 -11.02 -11.34
N ARG A 50 -13.15 -11.17 -10.52
CA ARG A 50 -13.23 -11.69 -9.15
C ARG A 50 -12.08 -11.14 -8.31
N LEU A 51 -12.34 -10.94 -7.02
CA LEU A 51 -11.35 -10.59 -6.02
C LEU A 51 -11.49 -11.59 -4.87
N PHE A 52 -10.39 -12.18 -4.43
CA PHE A 52 -10.36 -13.14 -3.33
C PHE A 52 -9.04 -12.99 -2.57
N PRO A 53 -9.01 -13.31 -1.26
CA PRO A 53 -7.77 -13.31 -0.51
C PRO A 53 -6.78 -14.32 -1.11
N PRO A 54 -5.47 -14.06 -1.08
CA PRO A 54 -4.50 -15.01 -1.58
C PRO A 54 -4.64 -16.35 -0.83
N PRO A 55 -4.46 -17.49 -1.51
CA PRO A 55 -4.46 -18.77 -0.83
C PRO A 55 -3.32 -18.80 0.20
N ILE A 56 -3.58 -19.40 1.36
CA ILE A 56 -2.56 -19.63 2.38
C ILE A 56 -1.65 -20.75 1.85
N THR A 57 -0.52 -20.37 1.27
CA THR A 57 0.44 -21.31 0.66
C THR A 57 1.74 -21.43 1.45
N LYS A 58 1.96 -20.59 2.47
CA LYS A 58 3.18 -20.65 3.28
C LYS A 58 3.03 -21.68 4.38
N GLU A 59 3.95 -22.63 4.42
CA GLU A 59 4.28 -23.35 5.63
C GLU A 59 4.79 -22.33 6.66
N ILE A 60 4.03 -22.19 7.75
CA ILE A 60 4.41 -21.33 8.86
C ILE A 60 4.94 -22.25 9.94
N GLU A 61 6.20 -22.04 10.31
CA GLU A 61 6.78 -22.66 11.48
C GLU A 61 6.70 -21.67 12.64
N MET A 62 5.95 -22.02 13.69
CA MET A 62 5.86 -21.20 14.89
C MET A 62 7.12 -21.38 15.73
N LEU A 63 7.69 -20.27 16.17
CA LEU A 63 8.81 -20.28 17.12
C LEU A 63 8.30 -20.44 18.56
N PRO A 64 9.13 -21.00 19.47
CA PRO A 64 8.83 -21.07 20.89
C PRO A 64 8.53 -19.69 21.50
N SER A 65 7.78 -19.68 22.60
CA SER A 65 7.47 -18.44 23.34
C SER A 65 8.61 -17.98 24.25
N GLU A 66 9.53 -18.88 24.60
CA GLU A 66 10.71 -18.57 25.40
C GLU A 66 11.75 -17.86 24.50
N PRO A 67 12.24 -16.65 24.87
CA PRO A 67 13.12 -15.85 24.02
C PRO A 67 14.45 -16.51 23.62
N GLU A 68 15.09 -17.26 24.52
CA GLU A 68 16.38 -17.92 24.28
C GLU A 68 16.24 -19.08 23.27
N GLU A 69 15.19 -19.88 23.42
CA GLU A 69 14.84 -20.96 22.49
C GLU A 69 14.42 -20.41 21.12
N ALA A 70 13.62 -19.33 21.10
CA ALA A 70 13.20 -18.67 19.87
C ALA A 70 14.39 -18.09 19.09
N ALA A 71 15.32 -17.43 19.77
CA ALA A 71 16.52 -16.86 19.16
C ALA A 71 17.41 -17.95 18.54
N SER A 72 17.65 -19.03 19.29
CA SER A 72 18.47 -20.15 18.81
C SER A 72 17.87 -20.79 17.55
N LYS A 73 16.56 -21.06 17.57
CA LYS A 73 15.83 -21.64 16.43
C LYS A 73 15.78 -20.69 15.23
N LEU A 74 15.63 -19.39 15.46
CA LEU A 74 15.64 -18.37 14.41
C LEU A 74 17.00 -18.29 13.70
N ILE A 75 18.11 -18.29 14.45
CA ILE A 75 19.46 -18.29 13.87
C ILE A 75 19.68 -19.55 13.02
N GLN A 76 19.22 -20.71 13.49
CA GLN A 76 19.31 -21.95 12.73
C GLN A 76 18.56 -21.85 11.39
N ILE A 77 17.29 -21.41 11.42
CA ILE A 77 16.47 -21.26 10.21
C ILE A 77 17.11 -20.29 9.21
N LEU A 78 17.66 -19.16 9.69
CA LEU A 78 18.31 -18.16 8.83
C LEU A 78 19.60 -18.67 8.16
N LYS A 79 20.36 -19.53 8.85
CA LYS A 79 21.54 -20.19 8.27
C LYS A 79 21.15 -21.23 7.22
N GLU A 80 20.10 -22.01 7.48
CA GLU A 80 19.67 -23.11 6.59
C GLU A 80 18.90 -22.62 5.35
N LYS A 81 17.98 -21.67 5.51
CA LYS A 81 17.08 -21.21 4.42
C LYS A 81 17.61 -19.99 3.65
N GLY A 82 18.80 -19.49 4.01
CA GLY A 82 19.42 -18.32 3.39
C GLY A 82 18.84 -17.01 3.92
N GLY A 83 19.72 -16.12 4.39
CA GLY A 83 19.35 -14.85 5.03
C GLY A 83 20.46 -14.27 5.89
N LEU A 84 21.40 -15.12 6.32
CA LEU A 84 22.72 -14.73 6.79
C LEU A 84 23.73 -14.92 5.64
N ILE A 85 24.32 -13.82 5.17
CA ILE A 85 25.57 -13.80 4.39
C ILE A 85 26.69 -13.50 5.38
#